data_AF-A0A9Q0MRZ2-F1
#
_entry.id   AF-A0A9Q0MRZ2-F1
#
_cell.length_a   1.000
_cell.length_b   1.000
_cell.length_c   1.000
_cell.angle_alpha   90.00
_cell.angle_beta   90.00
_cell.angle_gamma   90.00
#
_symmetry.space_group_name_H-M   'P 1'
#
loop_
_entity.id
_entity.type
_entity.pdbx_description
1 polymer ?
#
loop_
_entity_poly.entity_id
_entity_poly.type
_entity_poly.pdbx_seq_one_letter_code
_entity_poly.pdbx_strand_id
1 'polypeptide(L)'
;DRSNARHYSESAKHIEDFIRRSATNLKPIYLNKNPRLYTIRDTFLKNLKPAVYDNLTLIWDIARRWPQNNEIYPLNDVTMTHLIQALKSEEIISAKNAPKGTQLKLLLTLKGNQKVIFKPKWYDRNVIIDGPVYSGKDRFNSEIFAFYLGSLLNRRWTPVTVGRKLNMKEIYHKAERTLKKTMTVAYYENQHGNDCFFFLVEHYPS
;
A
#
# COMPACT_ATOMS: atom_id res chain seq x y z
N ASP A 1 3.67 18.76 7.59
CA ASP A 1 3.25 17.40 8.01
C ASP A 1 2.08 17.35 9.02
N ARG A 2 1.99 18.25 10.02
CA ARG A 2 0.86 18.29 10.98
C ARG A 2 -0.47 18.83 10.42
N SER A 3 -0.43 19.76 9.46
CA SER A 3 -1.63 20.35 8.82
C SER A 3 -2.42 19.32 8.02
N ASN A 4 -1.72 18.49 7.24
CA ASN A 4 -2.30 17.41 6.47
C ASN A 4 -3.00 16.38 7.39
N ALA A 5 -2.35 15.96 8.48
CA ALA A 5 -2.94 15.03 9.45
C ALA A 5 -4.26 15.54 10.06
N ARG A 6 -4.37 16.85 10.34
CA ARG A 6 -5.62 17.47 10.84
C ARG A 6 -6.72 17.47 9.77
N HIS A 7 -6.39 17.87 8.55
CA HIS A 7 -7.34 17.88 7.44
C HIS A 7 -7.88 16.47 7.11
N TYR A 8 -7.05 15.43 7.25
CA TYR A 8 -7.47 14.03 7.10
C TYR A 8 -8.42 13.56 8.21
N SER A 9 -8.15 13.94 9.47
CA SER A 9 -9.05 13.66 10.59
C SER A 9 -10.44 14.27 10.35
N GLU A 10 -10.49 15.48 9.78
CA GLU A 10 -11.73 16.21 9.54
C GLU A 10 -12.55 15.62 8.38
N SER A 11 -11.89 15.25 7.28
CA SER A 11 -12.54 14.54 6.16
C SER A 11 -13.04 13.14 6.55
N ALA A 12 -12.27 12.40 7.35
CA ALA A 12 -12.68 11.10 7.85
C ALA A 12 -13.92 11.20 8.75
N LYS A 13 -13.97 12.20 9.63
CA LYS A 13 -15.16 12.49 10.46
C LYS A 13 -16.38 12.81 9.62
N HIS A 14 -16.23 13.62 8.56
CA HIS A 14 -17.37 13.97 7.71
C HIS A 14 -17.98 12.75 7.00
N ILE A 15 -17.12 11.84 6.51
CA ILE A 15 -17.57 10.57 5.92
C ILE A 15 -18.22 9.68 6.98
N GLU A 16 -17.62 9.60 8.17
CA GLU A 16 -18.19 8.85 9.29
C GLU A 16 -19.59 9.35 9.65
N ASP A 17 -19.78 10.67 9.74
CA ASP A 17 -21.07 11.29 10.02
C ASP A 17 -22.09 11.03 8.90
N PHE A 18 -21.67 11.10 7.64
CA PHE A 18 -22.51 10.73 6.50
C PHE A 18 -22.95 9.26 6.56
N ILE A 19 -22.03 8.34 6.85
CA ILE A 19 -22.33 6.90 6.99
C ILE A 19 -23.29 6.69 8.17
N ARG A 20 -23.05 7.34 9.31
CA ARG A 20 -23.92 7.25 10.49
C ARG A 20 -25.33 7.72 10.19
N ARG A 21 -25.48 8.86 9.50
CA ARG A 21 -26.80 9.37 9.04
C ARG A 21 -27.46 8.45 8.03
N SER A 22 -26.69 7.88 7.11
CA SER A 22 -27.25 6.94 6.14
C SER A 22 -27.70 5.64 6.82
N ALA A 23 -26.98 5.20 7.86
CA ALA A 23 -27.29 4.00 8.61
C ALA A 23 -28.60 4.09 9.39
N THR A 24 -29.05 5.29 9.81
CA THR A 24 -30.34 5.45 10.50
C THR A 24 -31.54 5.17 9.59
N ASN A 25 -31.37 5.25 8.28
CA ASN A 25 -32.42 5.00 7.30
C ASN A 25 -32.49 3.52 6.86
N LEU A 26 -31.68 2.65 7.45
CA LEU A 26 -31.69 1.23 7.12
C LEU A 26 -32.90 0.52 7.74
N LYS A 27 -33.39 -0.52 7.04
CA LYS A 27 -34.45 -1.40 7.57
C LYS A 27 -34.05 -1.97 8.93
N PRO A 28 -34.99 -2.23 9.86
CA PRO A 28 -34.69 -2.74 11.20
C PRO A 28 -33.79 -3.98 11.24
N ILE A 29 -33.92 -4.87 10.24
CA ILE A 29 -33.06 -6.06 10.09
C ILE A 29 -31.56 -5.73 10.01
N TYR A 30 -31.19 -4.56 9.49
CA TYR A 30 -29.80 -4.09 9.38
C TYR A 30 -29.34 -3.27 10.61
N LEU A 31 -30.26 -2.88 11.48
CA LEU A 31 -29.95 -2.16 12.72
C LEU A 31 -29.49 -3.13 13.84
N ASN A 32 -29.81 -4.41 13.71
CA ASN A 32 -29.31 -5.47 14.58
C ASN A 32 -27.81 -5.64 14.39
N LYS A 33 -27.03 -5.14 15.34
CA LYS A 33 -25.58 -5.33 15.35
C LYS A 33 -25.27 -6.82 15.44
N ASN A 34 -24.35 -7.28 14.59
CA ASN A 34 -23.78 -8.60 14.73
C ASN A 34 -23.18 -8.73 16.15
N PRO A 35 -23.62 -9.70 16.99
CA PRO A 35 -23.12 -9.84 18.35
C PRO A 35 -21.61 -10.11 18.41
N ARG A 36 -21.02 -10.61 17.31
CA ARG A 36 -19.58 -10.84 17.16
C ARG A 36 -18.82 -9.63 16.63
N LEU A 37 -19.46 -8.49 16.38
CA LEU A 37 -18.85 -7.32 15.76
C LEU A 37 -17.56 -6.90 16.48
N TYR A 38 -17.60 -6.78 17.81
CA TYR A 38 -16.44 -6.38 18.61
C TYR A 38 -15.32 -7.41 18.54
N THR A 39 -15.65 -8.71 18.69
CA THR A 39 -14.68 -9.79 18.56
C THR A 39 -14.01 -9.82 17.19
N ILE A 40 -14.79 -9.67 16.11
CA ILE A 40 -14.28 -9.63 14.72
C ILE A 40 -13.36 -8.41 14.55
N ARG A 41 -13.82 -7.23 14.96
CA ARG A 41 -13.05 -5.98 14.89
C ARG A 41 -11.73 -6.10 15.65
N ASP A 42 -11.76 -6.57 16.90
CA ASP A 42 -10.58 -6.59 17.76
C ASP A 42 -9.58 -7.65 17.29
N THR A 43 -10.07 -8.81 16.83
CA THR A 43 -9.23 -9.82 16.18
C THR A 43 -8.58 -9.28 14.92
N PHE A 44 -9.36 -8.60 14.08
CA PHE A 44 -8.88 -8.00 12.83
C PHE A 44 -7.80 -6.93 13.10
N LEU A 45 -8.06 -6.02 14.04
CA LEU A 45 -7.11 -4.97 14.41
C LEU A 45 -5.83 -5.57 15.00
N LYS A 46 -5.94 -6.61 15.83
CA LYS A 46 -4.78 -7.33 16.37
C LYS A 46 -3.94 -7.98 15.26
N ASN A 47 -4.59 -8.61 14.28
CA ASN A 47 -3.93 -9.34 13.20
C ASN A 47 -3.15 -8.42 12.23
N LEU A 48 -3.65 -7.19 12.00
CA LEU A 48 -3.11 -6.28 10.99
C LEU A 48 -2.30 -5.09 11.56
N LYS A 49 -2.29 -4.90 12.88
CA LYS A 49 -1.51 -3.84 13.53
C LYS A 49 -0.03 -4.21 13.51
N PRO A 50 0.85 -3.47 12.81
CA PRO A 50 2.26 -3.83 12.67
C PRO A 50 2.98 -4.02 14.01
N ALA A 51 3.88 -4.99 14.07
CA ALA A 51 4.61 -5.40 15.27
C ALA A 51 6.05 -5.78 14.92
N VAL A 52 6.92 -5.73 15.93
CA VAL A 52 8.33 -6.09 15.83
C VAL A 52 8.47 -7.58 15.58
N TYR A 53 9.51 -7.97 14.85
CA TYR A 53 9.85 -9.36 14.58
C TYR A 53 11.36 -9.58 14.65
N ASP A 54 11.74 -10.82 14.94
CA ASP A 54 13.15 -11.18 15.16
C ASP A 54 13.78 -11.90 13.95
N ASN A 55 12.99 -12.70 13.22
CA ASN A 55 13.49 -13.54 12.14
C ASN A 55 12.83 -13.21 10.79
N LEU A 56 13.52 -12.39 10.00
CA LEU A 56 13.05 -11.95 8.69
C LEU A 56 12.84 -13.11 7.70
N THR A 57 13.78 -14.05 7.64
CA THR A 57 13.72 -15.19 6.73
C THR A 57 12.47 -16.03 7.01
N LEU A 58 12.20 -16.30 8.29
CA LEU A 58 11.02 -17.05 8.71
C LEU A 58 9.70 -16.38 8.26
N ILE A 59 9.61 -15.06 8.35
CA ILE A 59 8.41 -14.30 7.92
C ILE A 59 8.16 -14.49 6.43
N TRP A 60 9.20 -14.33 5.61
CA TRP A 60 9.09 -14.55 4.16
C TRP A 60 8.73 -16.00 3.84
N ASP A 61 9.30 -16.98 4.55
CA ASP A 61 9.01 -18.40 4.38
C ASP A 61 7.57 -18.77 4.75
N ILE A 62 7.03 -18.17 5.81
CA ILE A 62 5.64 -18.36 6.22
C ILE A 62 4.70 -17.74 5.18
N ALA A 63 4.92 -16.48 4.81
CA ALA A 63 4.07 -15.79 3.85
C ALA A 63 4.04 -16.47 2.48
N ARG A 64 5.16 -17.05 2.03
CA ARG A 64 5.22 -17.82 0.78
C ARG A 64 4.35 -19.08 0.78
N ARG A 65 4.04 -19.65 1.95
CA ARG A 65 3.24 -20.87 2.10
C ARG A 65 1.75 -20.60 2.30
N TRP A 66 1.36 -19.36 2.54
CA TRP A 66 -0.02 -19.00 2.76
C TRP A 66 -0.96 -19.17 1.56
N PRO A 67 -0.53 -18.93 0.31
CA PRO A 67 -1.42 -19.14 -0.82
C PRO A 67 -1.92 -20.59 -0.88
N GLN A 68 -3.23 -20.74 -0.81
CA GLN A 68 -4.01 -21.96 -0.96
C GLN A 68 -5.08 -21.71 -2.03
N ASN A 69 -5.76 -22.77 -2.49
CA ASN A 69 -6.67 -22.74 -3.65
C ASN A 69 -7.52 -21.47 -3.80
N ASN A 70 -8.18 -21.03 -2.72
CA ASN A 70 -9.12 -19.90 -2.73
C ASN A 70 -8.73 -18.74 -1.80
N GLU A 71 -7.51 -18.70 -1.30
CA GLU A 71 -7.04 -17.66 -0.38
C GLU A 71 -5.53 -17.45 -0.47
N ILE A 72 -5.07 -16.21 -0.41
CA ILE A 72 -3.65 -15.88 -0.49
C ILE A 72 -3.00 -15.55 0.86
N TYR A 73 -3.79 -15.44 1.92
CA TYR A 73 -3.34 -15.29 3.31
C TYR A 73 -4.39 -15.87 4.29
N PRO A 74 -3.98 -16.32 5.48
CA PRO A 74 -4.88 -16.84 6.51
C PRO A 74 -5.76 -15.73 7.11
N LEU A 75 -6.92 -16.12 7.64
CA LEU A 75 -7.86 -15.20 8.28
C LEU A 75 -7.24 -14.56 9.54
N ASN A 76 -6.49 -15.36 10.30
CA ASN A 76 -5.81 -14.94 11.50
C ASN A 76 -4.45 -15.67 11.60
N ASP A 77 -3.37 -14.91 11.66
CA ASP A 77 -2.02 -15.43 11.84
C ASP A 77 -1.15 -14.31 12.41
N VAL A 78 -0.58 -14.53 13.59
CA VAL A 78 0.25 -13.51 14.26
C VAL A 78 1.43 -13.05 13.39
N THR A 79 1.86 -13.84 12.41
CA THR A 79 2.94 -13.43 11.50
C THR A 79 2.49 -12.42 10.44
N MET A 80 1.19 -12.21 10.26
CA MET A 80 0.64 -11.14 9.41
C MET A 80 1.09 -9.76 9.85
N THR A 81 1.08 -9.49 11.16
CA THR A 81 1.55 -8.21 11.67
C THR A 81 3.05 -7.99 11.41
N HIS A 82 3.85 -9.05 11.56
CA HIS A 82 5.28 -9.03 11.26
C HIS A 82 5.53 -8.82 9.76
N LEU A 83 4.74 -9.48 8.90
CA LEU A 83 4.82 -9.31 7.45
C LEU A 83 4.52 -7.86 7.04
N ILE A 84 3.44 -7.28 7.58
CA ILE A 84 3.07 -5.90 7.32
C ILE A 84 4.19 -4.95 7.75
N GLN A 85 4.80 -5.19 8.92
CA GLN A 85 5.93 -4.39 9.38
C GLN A 85 7.13 -4.55 8.42
N ALA A 86 7.48 -5.78 8.04
CA ALA A 86 8.60 -6.06 7.15
C ALA A 86 8.43 -5.40 5.78
N LEU A 87 7.24 -5.47 5.17
CA LEU A 87 6.95 -4.78 3.91
C LEU A 87 7.13 -3.25 4.01
N LYS A 88 6.82 -2.67 5.18
CA LYS A 88 6.90 -1.22 5.42
C LYS A 88 8.32 -0.72 5.66
N SER A 89 9.19 -1.51 6.31
CA SER A 89 10.48 -1.02 6.80
C SER A 89 11.72 -1.71 6.26
N GLU A 90 11.60 -2.92 5.70
CA GLU A 90 12.80 -3.66 5.29
C GLU A 90 13.60 -2.97 4.20
N GLU A 91 14.92 -3.06 4.30
CA GLU A 91 15.85 -2.40 3.38
C GLU A 91 15.58 -2.83 1.93
N ILE A 92 15.60 -1.87 1.01
CA ILE A 92 15.55 -2.16 -0.42
C ILE A 92 16.97 -2.42 -0.90
N ILE A 93 17.22 -3.64 -1.40
CA ILE A 93 18.53 -4.06 -1.87
C ILE A 93 18.67 -3.96 -3.39
N SER A 94 17.56 -3.95 -4.13
CA SER A 94 17.53 -3.73 -5.59
C SER A 94 16.20 -3.13 -6.03
N ALA A 95 16.24 -2.28 -7.06
CA ALA A 95 15.07 -1.72 -7.71
C ALA A 95 15.17 -1.80 -9.23
N LYS A 96 14.08 -2.20 -9.90
CA LYS A 96 13.98 -2.17 -11.36
C LYS A 96 12.55 -1.89 -11.83
N ASN A 97 12.39 -1.56 -13.11
CA ASN A 97 11.06 -1.52 -13.73
C ASN A 97 10.45 -2.93 -13.72
N ALA A 98 9.17 -3.05 -13.33
CA ALA A 98 8.50 -4.33 -13.41
C ALA A 98 8.26 -4.70 -14.89
N PRO A 99 8.48 -5.95 -15.30
CA PRO A 99 8.62 -6.32 -16.71
C PRO A 99 7.31 -6.36 -17.53
N LYS A 100 6.14 -6.26 -16.89
CA LYS A 100 4.83 -6.45 -17.56
C LYS A 100 3.80 -5.45 -17.08
N GLY A 101 2.93 -4.99 -17.97
CA GLY A 101 1.83 -4.06 -17.68
C GLY A 101 1.99 -2.75 -18.43
N THR A 102 0.90 -2.00 -18.56
CA THR A 102 0.86 -0.72 -19.28
C THR A 102 1.27 0.48 -18.42
N GLN A 103 1.39 0.26 -17.11
CA GLN A 103 1.60 1.33 -16.14
C GLN A 103 2.92 1.18 -15.37
N LEU A 104 3.49 2.32 -14.97
CA LEU A 104 4.71 2.39 -14.18
C LEU A 104 4.54 1.71 -12.82
N LYS A 105 5.41 0.74 -12.57
CA LYS A 105 5.57 0.07 -11.28
C LYS A 105 6.98 -0.44 -11.17
N LEU A 106 7.50 -0.42 -9.96
CA LEU A 106 8.83 -0.94 -9.66
C LEU A 106 8.71 -2.36 -9.10
N LEU A 107 9.62 -3.22 -9.52
CA LEU A 107 9.92 -4.45 -8.81
C LEU A 107 11.06 -4.14 -7.84
N LEU A 108 10.75 -4.10 -6.56
CA LEU A 108 11.74 -3.93 -5.50
C LEU A 108 12.11 -5.30 -4.95
N THR A 109 13.38 -5.47 -4.61
CA THR A 109 13.84 -6.60 -3.81
C THR A 109 14.18 -6.08 -2.43
N LEU A 110 13.50 -6.60 -1.42
CA LEU A 110 13.75 -6.31 -0.02
C LEU A 110 14.81 -7.25 0.55
N LYS A 111 15.41 -6.88 1.68
CA LYS A 111 16.29 -7.75 2.46
C LYS A 111 15.65 -9.13 2.68
N GLY A 112 16.46 -10.19 2.57
CA GLY A 112 15.94 -11.56 2.55
C GLY A 112 15.42 -12.01 1.18
N ASN A 113 15.76 -11.28 0.10
CA ASN A 113 15.40 -11.57 -1.30
C ASN A 113 13.90 -11.60 -1.60
N GLN A 114 13.08 -10.99 -0.75
CA GLN A 114 11.64 -10.88 -1.00
C GLN A 114 11.39 -9.85 -2.10
N LYS A 115 10.70 -10.26 -3.16
CA LYS A 115 10.30 -9.36 -4.26
C LYS A 115 8.93 -8.76 -3.98
N VAL A 116 8.79 -7.45 -4.20
CA VAL A 116 7.52 -6.73 -4.02
C VAL A 116 7.28 -5.78 -5.19
N ILE A 117 6.00 -5.55 -5.50
CA ILE A 117 5.59 -4.55 -6.48
C ILE A 117 5.32 -3.24 -5.74
N PHE A 118 5.94 -2.16 -6.21
CA PHE A 118 5.68 -0.82 -5.75
C PHE A 118 4.96 -0.03 -6.84
N LYS A 119 3.74 0.42 -6.54
CA LYS A 119 2.97 1.35 -7.37
C LYS A 119 3.12 2.76 -6.81
N PRO A 120 3.67 3.71 -7.59
CA PRO A 120 3.87 5.08 -7.11
C PRO A 120 2.54 5.81 -6.93
N LYS A 121 2.56 6.87 -6.13
CA LYS A 121 1.45 7.81 -6.02
C LYS A 121 1.45 8.73 -7.24
N TRP A 122 0.38 8.70 -8.02
CA TRP A 122 0.16 9.63 -9.14
C TRP A 122 -0.74 10.81 -8.80
N TYR A 123 -1.75 10.58 -7.95
CA TYR A 123 -2.79 11.56 -7.65
C TYR A 123 -2.91 11.78 -6.15
N ASP A 124 -3.37 12.97 -5.77
CA ASP A 124 -3.92 13.19 -4.44
C ASP A 124 -5.23 12.42 -4.26
N ARG A 125 -5.56 12.09 -3.01
CA ARG A 125 -6.67 11.18 -2.69
C ARG A 125 -8.03 11.67 -3.18
N ASN A 126 -8.21 12.99 -3.28
CA ASN A 126 -9.48 13.63 -3.61
C ASN A 126 -9.61 13.94 -5.11
N VAL A 127 -8.60 13.59 -5.93
CA VAL A 127 -8.67 13.81 -7.37
C VAL A 127 -9.80 12.97 -7.96
N ILE A 128 -10.69 13.64 -8.70
CA ILE A 128 -11.69 13.01 -9.54
C ILE A 128 -11.05 12.78 -10.91
N ILE A 129 -11.18 11.57 -11.44
CA ILE A 129 -10.72 11.25 -12.79
C ILE A 129 -11.97 11.27 -13.67
N ASP A 130 -12.00 12.19 -14.61
CA ASP A 130 -13.07 12.28 -15.60
C ASP A 130 -12.82 11.34 -16.79
N GLY A 131 -13.91 11.01 -17.50
CA GLY A 131 -13.88 10.15 -18.69
C GLY A 131 -14.26 8.69 -18.42
N PRO A 132 -13.92 7.76 -19.34
CA PRO A 132 -14.24 6.34 -19.20
C PRO A 132 -13.72 5.71 -17.90
N VAL A 133 -14.32 4.59 -17.49
CA VAL A 133 -13.96 3.85 -16.24
C VAL A 133 -12.50 3.35 -16.21
N TYR A 134 -11.83 3.30 -17.35
CA TYR A 134 -10.43 2.90 -17.51
C TYR A 134 -9.48 4.09 -17.69
N SER A 135 -9.97 5.31 -17.50
CA SER A 135 -9.16 6.53 -17.57
C SER A 135 -8.21 6.66 -16.39
N GLY A 136 -7.05 7.28 -16.65
CA GLY A 136 -6.08 7.66 -15.64
C GLY A 136 -5.11 6.53 -15.25
N LYS A 137 -4.20 6.86 -14.32
CA LYS A 137 -3.19 5.94 -13.80
C LYS A 137 -3.69 5.21 -12.54
N ASP A 138 -3.01 4.13 -12.19
CA ASP A 138 -3.30 3.26 -11.06
C ASP A 138 -3.22 4.08 -9.77
N ARG A 139 -4.29 3.98 -8.99
CA ARG A 139 -4.39 4.59 -7.67
C ARG A 139 -3.79 3.64 -6.64
N PHE A 140 -2.58 3.93 -6.14
CA PHE A 140 -1.90 3.10 -5.15
C PHE A 140 -2.75 2.82 -3.89
N ASN A 141 -3.60 3.77 -3.49
CA ASN A 141 -4.49 3.64 -2.35
C ASN A 141 -5.60 2.59 -2.59
N SER A 142 -6.04 2.39 -3.83
CA SER A 142 -7.03 1.36 -4.15
C SER A 142 -6.52 -0.04 -3.83
N GLU A 143 -5.24 -0.33 -4.06
CA GLU A 143 -4.62 -1.61 -3.71
C GLU A 143 -4.59 -1.81 -2.19
N ILE A 144 -4.23 -0.76 -1.43
CA ILE A 144 -4.25 -0.77 0.03
C ILE A 144 -5.68 -1.05 0.53
N PHE A 145 -6.67 -0.33 0.02
CA PHE A 145 -8.07 -0.53 0.43
C PHE A 145 -8.57 -1.93 0.06
N ALA A 146 -8.24 -2.44 -1.12
CA ALA A 146 -8.63 -3.77 -1.56
C ALA A 146 -8.07 -4.86 -0.62
N PHE A 147 -6.84 -4.71 -0.13
CA PHE A 147 -6.28 -5.62 0.88
C PHE A 147 -7.05 -5.58 2.20
N TYR A 148 -7.22 -4.39 2.80
CA TYR A 148 -7.88 -4.27 4.12
C TYR A 148 -9.37 -4.61 4.06
N LEU A 149 -10.08 -4.15 3.01
CA LEU A 149 -11.50 -4.46 2.81
C LEU A 149 -11.69 -5.94 2.49
N GLY A 150 -10.83 -6.52 1.65
CA GLY A 150 -10.85 -7.95 1.35
C GLY A 150 -10.65 -8.78 2.62
N SER A 151 -9.68 -8.41 3.46
CA SER A 151 -9.44 -9.04 4.77
C SER A 151 -10.68 -8.95 5.67
N LEU A 152 -11.30 -7.77 5.75
CA LEU A 152 -12.47 -7.52 6.60
C LEU A 152 -13.70 -8.32 6.15
N LEU A 153 -13.91 -8.44 4.84
CA LEU A 153 -15.01 -9.19 4.23
C LEU A 153 -14.71 -10.69 4.11
N ASN A 154 -13.56 -11.17 4.61
CA ASN A 154 -13.07 -12.54 4.42
C ASN A 154 -13.00 -12.94 2.93
N ARG A 155 -12.69 -11.97 2.05
CA ARG A 155 -12.39 -12.12 0.63
C ARG A 155 -10.88 -11.96 0.43
N ARG A 156 -10.14 -13.02 0.76
CA ARG A 156 -8.68 -13.03 0.88
C ARG A 156 -8.00 -13.34 -0.46
N TRP A 157 -8.40 -12.63 -1.51
CA TRP A 157 -7.88 -12.78 -2.88
C TRP A 157 -6.95 -11.62 -3.31
N THR A 158 -6.91 -10.56 -2.50
CA THR A 158 -6.16 -9.33 -2.77
C THR A 158 -4.78 -9.38 -2.12
N PRO A 159 -3.67 -9.13 -2.83
CA PRO A 159 -2.33 -9.24 -2.27
C PRO A 159 -2.15 -8.40 -0.99
N VAL A 160 -1.35 -8.91 -0.04
CA VAL A 160 -0.97 -8.14 1.15
C VAL A 160 -0.29 -6.85 0.73
N THR A 161 -0.93 -5.73 1.03
CA THR A 161 -0.53 -4.42 0.51
C THR A 161 -0.40 -3.39 1.61
N VAL A 162 0.71 -2.65 1.63
CA VAL A 162 1.01 -1.63 2.63
C VAL A 162 1.38 -0.31 1.99
N GLY A 163 1.09 0.79 2.68
CA GLY A 163 1.65 2.09 2.33
C GLY A 163 3.09 2.23 2.80
N ARG A 164 3.99 2.65 1.91
CA ARG A 164 5.40 2.91 2.21
C ARG A 164 5.85 4.21 1.55
N LYS A 165 6.56 5.06 2.29
CA LYS A 165 7.26 6.24 1.75
C LYS A 165 8.68 5.81 1.39
N LEU A 166 9.13 6.14 0.18
CA LEU A 166 10.46 5.80 -0.30
C LEU A 166 11.32 7.05 -0.44
N ASN A 167 12.59 6.95 -0.08
CA ASN A 167 13.58 7.95 -0.41
C ASN A 167 14.07 7.70 -1.84
N MET A 168 13.80 8.62 -2.76
CA MET A 168 14.17 8.43 -4.17
C MET A 168 15.68 8.40 -4.40
N LYS A 169 16.49 9.01 -3.52
CA LYS A 169 17.95 8.91 -3.55
C LYS A 169 18.41 7.47 -3.25
N GLU A 170 17.80 6.84 -2.25
CA GLU A 170 18.06 5.43 -1.92
C GLU A 170 17.69 4.54 -3.11
N ILE A 171 16.50 4.75 -3.71
CA ILE A 171 16.07 4.02 -4.91
C ILE A 171 17.06 4.20 -6.06
N TYR A 172 17.51 5.42 -6.32
CA TYR A 172 18.49 5.67 -7.38
C TYR A 172 19.77 4.87 -7.14
N HIS A 173 20.31 4.84 -5.91
CA HIS A 173 21.53 4.07 -5.64
C HIS A 173 21.33 2.56 -5.84
N LYS A 174 20.17 2.03 -5.44
CA LYS A 174 19.82 0.59 -5.53
C LYS A 174 19.22 0.19 -6.91
N ALA A 175 19.02 1.14 -7.81
CA ALA A 175 18.41 0.89 -9.11
C ALA A 175 19.37 0.15 -10.07
N GLU A 176 18.82 -0.82 -10.80
CA GLU A 176 19.49 -1.46 -11.93
C GLU A 176 19.70 -0.46 -13.08
N ARG A 177 20.66 -0.74 -13.97
CA ARG A 177 21.07 0.16 -15.06
C ARG A 177 19.91 0.63 -15.94
N THR A 178 18.95 -0.25 -16.21
CA THR A 178 17.77 0.05 -17.04
C THR A 178 16.84 1.05 -16.36
N LEU A 179 16.58 0.90 -15.06
CA LEU A 179 15.77 1.85 -14.28
C LEU A 179 16.50 3.18 -14.10
N LYS A 180 17.81 3.17 -13.81
CA LYS A 180 18.61 4.40 -13.69
C LYS A 180 18.54 5.28 -14.94
N LYS A 181 18.53 4.67 -16.13
CA LYS A 181 18.40 5.40 -17.40
C LYS A 181 17.06 6.11 -17.57
N THR A 182 16.00 5.67 -16.89
CA THR A 182 14.68 6.31 -16.92
C THR A 182 14.48 7.29 -15.76
N MET A 183 15.51 7.49 -14.93
CA MET A 183 15.48 8.42 -13.81
C MET A 183 16.16 9.73 -14.20
N THR A 184 15.44 10.85 -14.10
CA THR A 184 16.01 12.18 -14.29
C THR A 184 16.44 12.73 -12.95
N VAL A 185 17.70 13.19 -12.85
CA VAL A 185 18.24 13.87 -11.68
C VAL A 185 18.27 15.36 -11.96
N ALA A 186 17.46 16.14 -11.24
CA ALA A 186 17.49 17.59 -11.27
C ALA A 186 18.22 18.11 -10.03
N TYR A 187 19.15 19.04 -10.23
CA TYR A 187 19.88 19.72 -9.17
C TYR A 187 19.28 21.12 -9.00
N TYR A 188 18.86 21.46 -7.80
CA TYR A 188 18.46 22.82 -7.45
C TYR A 188 19.42 23.36 -6.40
N GLU A 189 20.01 24.52 -6.67
CA GLU A 189 20.72 25.29 -5.66
C GLU A 189 19.70 25.89 -4.70
N ASN A 190 19.80 25.52 -3.42
CA ASN A 190 19.12 26.21 -2.34
C ASN A 190 20.15 26.83 -1.40
N GLN A 191 19.69 27.66 -0.45
CA GLN A 191 20.54 28.39 0.50
C GLN A 191 21.33 27.47 1.46
N HIS A 192 21.09 26.15 1.42
CA HIS A 192 21.71 25.11 2.22
C HIS A 192 22.48 24.06 1.40
N GLY A 193 22.65 24.26 0.08
CA GLY A 193 23.34 23.36 -0.84
C GLY A 193 22.49 22.87 -2.03
N ASN A 194 22.98 21.86 -2.75
CA ASN A 194 22.29 21.32 -3.92
C ASN A 194 21.30 20.22 -3.52
N ASP A 195 20.00 20.47 -3.66
CA ASP A 195 18.97 19.44 -3.55
C ASP A 195 18.86 18.65 -4.86
N CYS A 196 18.93 17.33 -4.76
CA CYS A 196 18.77 16.42 -5.91
C CYS A 196 17.36 15.83 -5.92
N PHE A 197 16.58 16.10 -6.97
CA PHE A 197 15.28 15.49 -7.19
C PHE A 197 15.38 14.40 -8.25
N PHE A 198 14.76 13.26 -7.97
CA PHE A 198 14.76 12.10 -8.85
C PHE A 198 13.34 11.88 -9.37
N PHE A 199 13.16 11.97 -10.68
CA PHE A 199 11.88 11.70 -11.34
C PHE A 199 11.93 10.37 -12.07
N LEU A 200 10.86 9.59 -11.96
CA LEU A 200 10.67 8.40 -12.80
C LEU A 200 9.84 8.78 -14.01
N VAL A 201 10.36 8.52 -15.20
CA VAL A 201 9.60 8.72 -16.44
C VAL A 201 8.94 7.40 -16.83
N GLU A 202 7.64 7.45 -17.08
CA GLU A 202 6.90 6.33 -17.65
C GLU A 202 7.15 6.31 -19.16
N HIS A 203 7.92 5.33 -19.62
CA HIS A 203 8.20 5.16 -21.04
C HIS A 203 7.06 4.34 -21.66
N TYR A 204 6.10 5.02 -22.30
CA TYR A 204 5.20 4.37 -23.23
C TYR A 204 6.00 4.13 -24.52
N PRO A 205 6.13 2.89 -25.01
CA PRO A 205 6.62 2.69 -26.37
C PRO A 205 5.65 3.43 -27.30
N SER A 206 6.20 4.42 -28.03
CA SER A 206 5.56 5.08 -29.16
C SER A 206 5.29 4.09 -30.29
#